data_AF-A0A2P4YD58-F1
#
_entry.id   AF-A0A2P4YD58-F1
#
_cell.length_a   1.000
_cell.length_b   1.000
_cell.length_c   1.000
_cell.angle_alpha   90.00
_cell.angle_beta   90.00
_cell.angle_gamma   90.00
#
_symmetry.space_group_name_H-M   'P 1'
#
loop_
_entity.id
_entity.type
_entity.pdbx_description
1 polymer ?
#
loop_
_entity_poly.entity_id
_entity_poly.type
_entity_poly.pdbx_seq_one_letter_code
_entity_poly.pdbx_strand_id
1 'polypeptide(L)'
;MNDFRFWNENLKKREPWYASIVRSMPSFKTASYDTYFKRLQFFWTHLRFLLAFSAEQAFLRWRFTQDRAKMAALDVLAKRVVPIPSRQVCIGYGDWSRRDGIKGYATGPVKGFVKALKKRATVVPIDEYRTSVTCSSCHKRLKQARLFVQMKRKEGEQDIRLKMRPSRKEMKEIAEMRKFRNPKLASKKVVLKCTRNVLRCSNSRCKANFWNRDVNAARNMLELLRSGLKGKHGTRKLRAFRRGQLRN
;
A
#
# COMPACT_ATOMS: atom_id res chain seq x y z
N MET A 1 -19.02 -14.38 -11.79
CA MET A 1 -18.18 -15.32 -11.01
C MET A 1 -16.73 -14.94 -11.24
N ASN A 2 -15.81 -15.06 -10.27
CA ASN A 2 -14.40 -14.75 -10.55
C ASN A 2 -13.80 -15.93 -11.34
N ASP A 3 -13.70 -15.81 -12.66
CA ASP A 3 -13.21 -16.87 -13.56
C ASP A 3 -11.86 -17.44 -13.10
N PHE A 4 -11.03 -16.60 -12.49
CA PHE A 4 -9.78 -17.01 -11.83
C PHE A 4 -9.99 -18.04 -10.72
N ARG A 5 -10.94 -17.79 -9.81
CA ARG A 5 -11.23 -18.67 -8.69
C ARG A 5 -11.85 -19.97 -9.19
N PHE A 6 -12.78 -19.87 -10.12
CA PHE A 6 -13.43 -21.00 -10.76
C PHE A 6 -12.41 -21.92 -11.45
N TRP A 7 -11.52 -21.36 -12.26
CA TRP A 7 -10.53 -22.16 -13.00
C TRP A 7 -9.47 -22.77 -12.07
N ASN A 8 -8.97 -22.02 -11.09
CA ASN A 8 -8.01 -22.54 -10.10
C ASN A 8 -8.62 -23.65 -9.23
N GLU A 9 -9.89 -23.51 -8.84
CA GLU A 9 -10.62 -24.55 -8.12
C GLU A 9 -10.86 -25.77 -9.03
N ASN A 10 -11.19 -25.59 -10.30
CA ASN A 10 -11.35 -26.70 -11.26
C ASN A 10 -10.03 -27.41 -11.58
N LEU A 11 -8.91 -26.70 -11.69
CA LEU A 11 -7.59 -27.31 -11.88
C LEU A 11 -7.22 -28.18 -10.68
N LYS A 12 -7.48 -27.70 -9.46
CA LYS A 12 -7.26 -28.46 -8.22
C LYS A 12 -8.21 -29.65 -8.07
N LYS A 13 -9.42 -29.56 -8.62
CA LYS A 13 -10.39 -30.67 -8.66
C LYS A 13 -9.98 -31.74 -9.68
N ARG A 14 -9.45 -31.32 -10.84
CA ARG A 14 -9.00 -32.22 -11.91
C ARG A 14 -7.80 -33.05 -11.46
N GLU A 15 -6.86 -32.44 -10.74
CA GLU A 15 -5.67 -33.13 -10.21
C GLU A 15 -5.55 -32.95 -8.69
N PRO A 16 -6.26 -33.79 -7.90
CA PRO A 16 -6.21 -33.75 -6.44
C PRO A 16 -4.79 -33.92 -5.89
N TRP A 17 -3.96 -34.68 -6.61
CA TRP A 17 -2.57 -34.90 -6.25
C TRP A 17 -1.74 -33.61 -6.28
N TYR A 18 -1.91 -32.78 -7.32
CA TYR A 18 -1.28 -31.45 -7.40
C TYR A 18 -1.75 -30.54 -6.27
N ALA A 19 -3.05 -30.52 -5.99
CA ALA A 19 -3.61 -29.71 -4.90
C ALA A 19 -3.05 -30.13 -3.52
N SER A 20 -2.90 -31.43 -3.29
CA SER A 20 -2.31 -32.00 -2.08
C SER A 20 -0.84 -31.60 -1.92
N ILE A 21 -0.02 -31.78 -2.98
CA ILE A 21 1.40 -31.40 -2.96
C ILE A 21 1.57 -29.90 -2.67
N VAL A 22 0.81 -29.04 -3.33
CA VAL A 22 0.90 -27.57 -3.12
C VAL A 22 0.50 -27.18 -1.69
N ARG A 23 -0.51 -27.86 -1.12
CA ARG A 23 -0.94 -27.60 0.27
C ARG A 23 0.08 -28.08 1.29
N SER A 24 0.70 -29.23 1.04
CA SER A 24 1.71 -29.85 1.91
C SER A 24 3.11 -29.28 1.70
N MET A 25 3.32 -28.46 0.67
CA MET A 25 4.61 -27.85 0.34
C MET A 25 5.14 -27.02 1.52
N PRO A 26 6.27 -27.41 2.13
CA PRO A 26 6.80 -26.68 3.26
C PRO A 26 7.38 -25.33 2.83
N SER A 27 7.28 -24.32 3.70
CA SER A 27 7.93 -23.03 3.47
C SER A 27 9.46 -23.20 3.52
N PHE A 28 10.21 -22.66 2.56
CA PHE A 28 11.68 -22.66 2.63
C PHE A 28 12.28 -21.62 3.58
N LYS A 29 11.45 -20.77 4.19
CA LYS A 29 11.92 -19.78 5.17
C LYS A 29 12.21 -20.47 6.51
N THR A 30 13.45 -20.86 6.73
CA THR A 30 13.97 -21.47 7.96
C THR A 30 15.38 -20.96 8.24
N ALA A 31 15.74 -20.86 9.52
CA ALA A 31 17.10 -20.55 9.97
C ALA A 31 17.96 -21.82 10.21
N SER A 32 17.32 -23.00 10.33
CA SER A 32 18.02 -24.28 10.51
C SER A 32 18.31 -24.94 9.16
N TYR A 33 19.56 -25.37 8.99
CA TYR A 33 20.04 -26.11 7.82
C TYR A 33 19.40 -27.49 7.70
N ASP A 34 19.33 -28.29 8.76
CA ASP A 34 18.71 -29.63 8.71
C ASP A 34 17.24 -29.56 8.30
N THR A 35 16.54 -28.56 8.83
CA THR A 35 15.15 -28.30 8.46
C THR A 35 15.03 -27.89 7.00
N TYR A 36 15.97 -27.10 6.48
CA TYR A 36 15.99 -26.76 5.06
C TYR A 36 16.22 -27.99 4.18
N PHE A 37 17.16 -28.86 4.55
CA PHE A 37 17.50 -30.05 3.78
C PHE A 37 16.32 -31.04 3.72
N LYS A 38 15.64 -31.29 4.85
CA LYS A 38 14.41 -32.10 4.89
C LYS A 38 13.31 -31.54 3.99
N ARG A 39 13.14 -30.21 3.95
CA ARG A 39 12.16 -29.54 3.07
C ARG A 39 12.55 -29.62 1.60
N LEU A 40 13.84 -29.54 1.30
CA LEU A 40 14.37 -29.72 -0.04
C LEU A 40 14.15 -31.15 -0.55
N GLN A 41 14.38 -32.16 0.29
CA GLN A 41 14.08 -33.56 -0.03
C GLN A 41 12.60 -33.74 -0.38
N PHE A 42 11.67 -33.20 0.42
CA PHE A 42 10.24 -33.24 0.10
C PHE A 42 9.94 -32.61 -1.28
N PHE A 43 10.50 -31.44 -1.56
CA PHE A 43 10.34 -30.79 -2.85
C PHE A 43 10.90 -31.65 -4.00
N TRP A 44 12.08 -32.24 -3.79
CA TRP A 44 12.74 -33.09 -4.79
C TRP A 44 11.91 -34.32 -5.14
N THR A 45 11.30 -34.98 -4.15
CA THR A 45 10.40 -36.12 -4.36
C THR A 45 9.24 -35.79 -5.30
N HIS A 46 8.74 -34.54 -5.25
CA HIS A 46 7.62 -34.10 -6.09
C HIS A 46 8.05 -33.32 -7.33
N LEU A 47 9.35 -33.06 -7.53
CA LEU A 47 9.85 -32.18 -8.58
C LEU A 47 9.48 -32.67 -9.99
N ARG A 48 9.66 -33.97 -10.26
CA ARG A 48 9.38 -34.55 -11.60
C ARG A 48 7.92 -34.37 -11.99
N PHE A 49 7.02 -34.65 -11.05
CA PHE A 49 5.58 -34.43 -11.24
C PHE A 49 5.26 -32.94 -11.46
N LEU A 50 5.80 -32.05 -10.62
CA LEU A 50 5.55 -30.61 -10.75
C LEU A 50 6.05 -30.05 -12.09
N LEU A 51 7.20 -30.53 -12.58
CA LEU A 51 7.72 -30.14 -13.89
C LEU A 51 6.83 -30.63 -15.02
N ALA A 52 6.45 -31.92 -15.02
CA ALA A 52 5.56 -32.49 -16.02
C ALA A 52 4.21 -31.76 -16.04
N PHE A 53 3.60 -31.56 -14.87
CA PHE A 53 2.35 -30.83 -14.71
C PHE A 53 2.47 -29.37 -15.19
N SER A 54 3.58 -28.70 -14.89
CA SER A 54 3.81 -27.32 -15.33
C SER A 54 4.00 -27.18 -16.86
N ALA A 55 4.35 -28.27 -17.54
CA ALA A 55 4.50 -28.34 -18.97
C ALA A 55 3.20 -28.72 -19.70
N GLU A 56 2.17 -29.16 -18.97
CA GLU A 56 0.89 -29.50 -19.57
C GLU A 56 0.23 -28.29 -20.26
N GLN A 57 -0.35 -28.53 -21.43
CA GLN A 57 -1.05 -27.51 -22.20
C GLN A 57 -2.16 -26.82 -21.40
N ALA A 58 -2.89 -27.55 -20.55
CA ALA A 58 -3.93 -26.97 -19.70
C ALA A 58 -3.34 -25.95 -18.72
N PHE A 59 -2.23 -26.29 -18.04
CA PHE A 59 -1.55 -25.40 -17.11
C PHE A 59 -0.94 -24.18 -17.82
N LEU A 60 -0.29 -24.38 -18.97
CA LEU A 60 0.29 -23.28 -19.75
C LEU A 60 -0.78 -22.32 -20.27
N ARG A 61 -1.90 -22.83 -20.81
CA ARG A 61 -3.04 -22.02 -21.25
C ARG A 61 -3.62 -21.21 -20.10
N TRP A 62 -3.73 -21.78 -18.91
CA TRP A 62 -4.15 -21.05 -17.73
C TRP A 62 -3.19 -19.94 -17.33
N ARG A 63 -1.89 -20.23 -17.25
CA ARG A 63 -0.86 -19.24 -16.93
C ARG A 63 -0.92 -18.07 -17.91
N PHE A 64 -1.04 -18.38 -19.20
CA PHE A 64 -1.22 -17.37 -20.25
C PHE A 64 -2.48 -16.53 -20.05
N THR A 65 -3.61 -17.18 -19.72
CA THR A 65 -4.89 -16.50 -19.46
C THR A 65 -4.80 -15.58 -18.25
N GLN A 66 -4.14 -16.03 -17.18
CA GLN A 66 -3.88 -15.23 -15.98
C GLN A 66 -3.04 -14.00 -16.30
N ASP A 67 -1.97 -14.17 -17.07
CA ASP A 67 -1.10 -13.07 -17.48
C ASP A 67 -1.86 -12.07 -18.37
N ARG A 68 -2.70 -12.55 -19.31
CA ARG A 68 -3.57 -11.68 -20.11
C ARG A 68 -4.56 -10.90 -19.25
N ALA A 69 -5.26 -11.56 -18.33
CA ALA A 69 -6.22 -10.91 -17.43
C ALA A 69 -5.55 -9.85 -16.55
N LYS A 70 -4.35 -10.16 -16.01
CA LYS A 70 -3.52 -9.20 -15.28
C LYS A 70 -3.14 -8.00 -16.15
N MET A 71 -2.68 -8.23 -17.37
CA MET A 71 -2.34 -7.15 -18.30
C MET A 71 -3.55 -6.29 -18.65
N ALA A 72 -4.71 -6.89 -18.90
CA ALA A 72 -5.96 -6.18 -19.15
C ALA A 72 -6.37 -5.32 -17.95
N ALA A 73 -6.31 -5.86 -16.73
CA ALA A 73 -6.61 -5.10 -15.52
C ALA A 73 -5.65 -3.91 -15.33
N LEU A 74 -4.36 -4.11 -15.59
CA LEU A 74 -3.36 -3.03 -15.53
C LEU A 74 -3.60 -1.96 -16.60
N ASP A 75 -4.00 -2.36 -17.81
CA ASP A 75 -4.33 -1.44 -18.89
C ASP A 75 -5.59 -0.62 -18.57
N VAL A 76 -6.62 -1.25 -17.99
CA VAL A 76 -7.82 -0.53 -17.50
C VAL A 76 -7.44 0.50 -16.44
N LEU A 77 -6.57 0.15 -15.49
CA LEU A 77 -6.09 1.11 -14.50
C LEU A 77 -5.27 2.24 -15.14
N ALA A 78 -4.40 1.92 -16.11
CA ALA A 78 -3.60 2.92 -16.81
C ALA A 78 -4.48 3.89 -17.63
N LYS A 79 -5.54 3.38 -18.28
CA LYS A 79 -6.58 4.16 -18.96
C LYS A 79 -7.33 5.09 -18.01
N ARG A 80 -7.63 4.63 -16.79
CA ARG A 80 -8.28 5.49 -15.77
C ARG A 80 -7.39 6.66 -15.34
N VAL A 81 -6.06 6.45 -15.28
CA VAL A 81 -5.11 7.51 -14.90
C VAL A 81 -4.81 8.44 -16.08
N VAL A 82 -4.60 7.88 -17.28
CA VAL A 82 -4.35 8.62 -18.52
C VAL A 82 -5.32 8.11 -19.60
N PRO A 83 -6.51 8.72 -19.71
CA PRO A 83 -7.51 8.32 -20.69
C PRO A 83 -7.01 8.47 -22.13
N ILE A 84 -6.38 9.61 -22.43
CA ILE A 84 -5.85 9.96 -23.75
C ILE A 84 -4.32 9.77 -23.72
N PRO A 85 -3.76 8.80 -24.49
CA PRO A 85 -2.32 8.64 -24.60
C PRO A 85 -1.66 9.89 -25.19
N SER A 86 -0.65 10.42 -24.51
CA SER A 86 0.15 11.52 -25.04
C SER A 86 1.52 11.55 -24.36
N ARG A 87 2.57 11.73 -25.16
CA ARG A 87 3.94 11.89 -24.64
C ARG A 87 4.15 13.22 -23.90
N GLN A 88 3.27 14.20 -24.11
CA GLN A 88 3.28 15.47 -23.39
C GLN A 88 2.76 15.32 -21.95
N VAL A 89 1.98 14.27 -21.66
CA VAL A 89 1.52 13.97 -20.30
C VAL A 89 2.67 13.35 -19.51
N CYS A 90 3.02 13.97 -18.39
CA CYS A 90 4.01 13.47 -17.45
C CYS A 90 3.33 12.90 -16.19
N ILE A 91 3.71 11.69 -15.80
CA ILE A 91 3.28 11.06 -14.55
C ILE A 91 4.48 10.96 -13.62
N GLY A 92 4.37 11.56 -12.45
CA GLY A 92 5.28 11.32 -11.34
C GLY A 92 4.94 10.00 -10.66
N TYR A 93 5.85 9.03 -10.71
CA TYR A 93 5.68 7.74 -10.08
C TYR A 93 6.70 7.55 -8.97
N GLY A 94 6.24 7.19 -7.79
CA GLY A 94 7.11 7.05 -6.63
C GLY A 94 8.11 5.89 -6.76
N ASP A 95 9.36 6.13 -6.36
CA ASP A 95 10.49 5.19 -6.48
C ASP A 95 10.55 4.17 -5.33
N TRP A 96 9.39 3.66 -4.91
CA TRP A 96 9.24 2.73 -3.78
C TRP A 96 10.29 1.59 -3.79
N SER A 97 11.24 1.69 -2.87
CA SER A 97 12.43 0.85 -2.80
C SER A 97 12.29 -0.38 -1.89
N ARG A 98 11.14 -0.56 -1.24
CA ARG A 98 10.93 -1.71 -0.36
C ARG A 98 10.74 -2.97 -1.18
N ARG A 99 11.62 -3.95 -0.96
CA ARG A 99 11.60 -5.25 -1.66
C ARG A 99 10.42 -6.12 -1.25
N ASP A 100 9.99 -6.00 0.01
CA ASP A 100 8.84 -6.72 0.56
C ASP A 100 7.54 -5.93 0.39
N GLY A 101 6.46 -6.65 0.08
CA GLY A 101 5.10 -6.11 0.08
C GLY A 101 4.68 -5.58 1.45
N ILE A 102 3.58 -4.82 1.48
CA ILE A 102 2.99 -4.37 2.75
C ILE A 102 2.46 -5.59 3.49
N LYS A 103 2.86 -5.78 4.75
CA LYS A 103 2.42 -6.91 5.59
C LYS A 103 0.89 -7.03 5.56
N GLY A 104 0.40 -8.24 5.25
CA GLY A 104 -1.03 -8.54 5.18
C GLY A 104 -1.69 -8.23 3.83
N TYR A 105 -0.94 -7.71 2.85
CA TYR A 105 -1.43 -7.41 1.52
C TYR A 105 -0.60 -8.13 0.46
N ALA A 106 -1.25 -8.48 -0.65
CA ALA A 106 -0.56 -8.97 -1.83
C ALA A 106 0.39 -7.90 -2.38
N THR A 107 1.55 -8.32 -2.89
CA THR A 107 2.49 -7.41 -3.52
C THR A 107 1.84 -6.76 -4.74
N GLY A 108 1.81 -5.42 -4.75
CA GLY A 108 1.25 -4.66 -5.86
C GLY A 108 2.04 -4.88 -7.15
N PRO A 109 1.40 -4.83 -8.32
CA PRO A 109 2.04 -5.04 -9.62
C PRO A 109 2.84 -3.81 -10.10
N VAL A 110 3.74 -3.28 -9.26
CA VAL A 110 4.45 -2.00 -9.48
C VAL A 110 5.12 -1.95 -10.86
N LYS A 111 6.00 -2.91 -11.16
CA LYS A 111 6.72 -2.96 -12.45
C LYS A 111 5.77 -3.08 -13.65
N GLY A 112 4.75 -3.91 -13.52
CA GLY A 112 3.74 -4.12 -14.57
C GLY A 112 2.92 -2.87 -14.84
N PHE A 113 2.52 -2.16 -13.77
CA PHE A 113 1.75 -0.93 -13.88
C PHE A 113 2.56 0.22 -14.46
N VAL A 114 3.82 0.39 -14.04
CA VAL A 114 4.76 1.35 -14.66
C VAL A 114 4.91 1.07 -16.15
N LYS A 115 5.04 -0.20 -16.57
CA LYS A 115 5.11 -0.57 -17.99
C LYS A 115 3.82 -0.21 -18.74
N ALA A 116 2.65 -0.40 -18.12
CA ALA A 116 1.36 -0.02 -18.72
C ALA A 116 1.24 1.51 -18.86
N LEU A 117 1.64 2.28 -17.85
CA LEU A 117 1.64 3.75 -17.87
C LEU A 117 2.61 4.31 -18.92
N LYS A 118 3.81 3.72 -19.07
CA LYS A 118 4.80 4.13 -20.08
C LYS A 118 4.31 4.01 -21.53
N LYS A 119 3.33 3.14 -21.80
CA LYS A 119 2.68 3.05 -23.13
C LYS A 119 1.79 4.26 -23.43
N ARG A 120 1.38 5.03 -22.40
CA ARG A 120 0.39 6.10 -22.50
C ARG A 120 0.94 7.49 -22.18
N ALA A 121 1.97 7.57 -21.34
CA ALA A 121 2.52 8.82 -20.85
C ALA A 121 4.02 8.70 -20.53
N THR A 122 4.68 9.84 -20.39
CA THR A 122 6.06 9.91 -19.89
C THR A 122 6.05 9.68 -18.38
N VAL A 123 6.61 8.57 -17.91
CA VAL A 123 6.65 8.24 -16.48
C VAL A 123 8.01 8.63 -15.89
N VAL A 124 8.00 9.54 -14.91
CA VAL A 124 9.18 10.06 -14.24
C VAL A 124 9.25 9.48 -12.82
N PRO A 125 10.33 8.78 -12.43
CA PRO A 125 10.51 8.32 -11.06
C PRO A 125 10.73 9.51 -10.11
N ILE A 126 10.12 9.47 -8.92
CA ILE A 126 10.20 10.53 -7.90
C ILE A 126 10.64 9.93 -6.57
N ASP A 127 11.68 10.51 -5.96
CA ASP A 127 12.09 10.19 -4.59
C ASP A 127 11.03 10.66 -3.57
N GLU A 128 10.26 9.70 -3.06
CA GLU A 128 9.12 9.88 -2.17
C GLU A 128 9.50 10.34 -0.74
N TYR A 129 10.76 10.67 -0.47
CA TYR A 129 11.19 11.03 0.88
C TYR A 129 10.29 12.07 1.55
N ARG A 130 9.61 11.65 2.62
CA ARG A 130 8.67 12.43 3.46
C ARG A 130 7.40 12.95 2.78
N THR A 131 7.08 12.54 1.54
CA THR A 131 5.86 13.00 0.83
C THR A 131 4.58 12.72 1.62
N SER A 132 4.50 11.60 2.34
CA SER A 132 3.33 11.26 3.15
C SER A 132 3.22 12.00 4.48
N VAL A 133 4.32 12.56 5.02
CA VAL A 133 4.37 13.17 6.36
C VAL A 133 4.64 14.66 6.36
N THR A 134 4.91 15.26 5.22
CA THR A 134 5.06 16.72 5.04
C THR A 134 3.73 17.30 4.56
N CYS A 135 3.25 18.39 5.16
CA CYS A 135 2.01 19.04 4.75
C CYS A 135 2.15 19.63 3.34
N SER A 136 1.29 19.27 2.40
CA SER A 136 1.34 19.82 1.04
C SER A 136 0.91 21.29 0.92
N SER A 137 0.42 21.89 2.00
CA SER A 137 0.01 23.31 2.01
C SER A 137 1.02 24.22 2.69
N CYS A 138 1.72 23.76 3.72
CA CYS A 138 2.65 24.62 4.50
C CYS A 138 4.01 23.97 4.76
N HIS A 139 4.26 22.80 4.20
CA HIS A 139 5.50 22.03 4.27
C HIS A 139 6.04 21.71 5.68
N LYS A 140 5.26 21.96 6.74
CA LYS A 140 5.56 21.49 8.10
C LYS A 140 5.24 20.00 8.24
N ARG A 141 5.95 19.33 9.16
CA ARG A 141 5.73 17.91 9.47
C ARG A 141 4.34 17.70 10.09
N LEU A 142 3.60 16.76 9.52
CA LEU A 142 2.31 16.32 10.01
C LEU A 142 2.46 15.35 11.18
N LYS A 143 1.48 15.35 12.08
CA LYS A 143 1.34 14.40 13.18
C LYS A 143 0.25 13.40 12.84
N GLN A 144 0.26 12.24 13.49
CA GLN A 144 -0.83 11.29 13.33
C GLN A 144 -2.12 11.86 13.90
N ALA A 145 -3.23 11.79 13.15
CA ALA A 145 -4.49 12.31 13.65
C ALA A 145 -5.09 11.34 14.67
N ARG A 146 -5.67 11.93 15.71
CA ARG A 146 -6.51 11.26 16.69
C ARG A 146 -7.93 11.80 16.50
N LEU A 147 -8.86 10.94 16.11
CA LEU A 147 -10.22 11.33 15.76
C LEU A 147 -11.23 10.62 16.65
N PHE A 148 -12.36 11.28 16.91
CA PHE A 148 -13.48 10.68 17.62
C PHE A 148 -14.15 9.65 16.70
N VAL A 149 -14.23 8.41 17.19
CA VAL A 149 -14.90 7.30 16.50
C VAL A 149 -15.98 6.75 17.42
N GLN A 150 -17.12 6.38 16.84
CA GLN A 150 -18.18 5.69 17.57
C GLN A 150 -17.64 4.38 18.17
N MET A 151 -17.85 4.15 19.46
CA MET A 151 -17.65 2.83 20.05
C MET A 151 -18.68 1.87 19.45
N LYS A 152 -18.22 0.82 18.77
CA LYS A 152 -19.03 -0.35 18.48
C LYS A 152 -18.87 -1.29 19.68
N ARG A 153 -19.95 -1.54 20.43
CA ARG A 153 -19.96 -2.66 21.39
C ARG A 153 -20.01 -3.94 20.58
N LYS A 154 -19.12 -4.90 20.86
CA LYS A 154 -19.39 -6.31 20.57
C LYS A 154 -20.05 -6.89 21.82
N GLU A 155 -21.10 -7.68 21.67
CA GLU A 155 -21.69 -8.42 22.80
C GLU A 155 -20.62 -9.34 23.40
N GLY A 156 -20.44 -9.28 24.72
CA GLY A 156 -19.60 -10.23 25.48
C GLY A 156 -18.13 -9.89 25.72
N GLU A 157 -17.57 -8.80 25.19
CA GLU A 157 -16.14 -8.48 25.39
C GLU A 157 -15.96 -7.55 26.61
N GLN A 158 -15.53 -8.09 27.77
CA GLN A 158 -15.06 -7.29 28.91
C GLN A 158 -13.67 -6.71 28.62
N ASP A 159 -13.57 -5.39 28.72
CA ASP A 159 -12.47 -4.59 28.13
C ASP A 159 -11.31 -4.43 29.15
N ILE A 160 -10.29 -5.31 29.11
CA ILE A 160 -9.13 -5.33 30.04
C ILE A 160 -8.15 -4.16 29.78
N ARG A 161 -8.47 -3.20 28.91
CA ARG A 161 -7.60 -2.05 28.58
C ARG A 161 -8.29 -0.69 28.69
N LEU A 162 -9.07 -0.46 29.74
CA LEU A 162 -9.33 0.90 30.20
C LEU A 162 -8.09 1.41 30.94
N LYS A 163 -7.25 2.22 30.28
CA LYS A 163 -6.49 3.22 31.06
C LYS A 163 -7.54 4.12 31.69
N MET A 164 -7.81 3.92 32.98
CA MET A 164 -8.87 4.62 33.72
C MET A 164 -8.72 6.14 33.70
N ARG A 165 -7.53 6.69 33.38
CA ARG A 165 -7.31 8.13 33.25
C ARG A 165 -6.42 8.46 32.05
N PRO A 166 -6.86 9.36 31.14
CA PRO A 166 -5.99 9.91 30.10
C PRO A 166 -4.82 10.67 30.72
N SER A 167 -3.63 10.57 30.15
CA SER A 167 -2.49 11.39 30.59
C SER A 167 -2.75 12.89 30.39
N ARG A 168 -2.01 13.76 31.09
CA ARG A 168 -2.12 15.23 30.93
C ARG A 168 -1.94 15.70 29.49
N LYS A 169 -1.10 15.01 28.70
CA LYS A 169 -0.92 15.25 27.26
C LYS A 169 -2.16 14.84 26.46
N GLU A 170 -2.76 13.70 26.77
CA GLU A 170 -3.99 13.23 26.14
C GLU A 170 -5.19 14.13 26.46
N MET A 171 -5.29 14.65 27.67
CA MET A 171 -6.35 15.60 28.03
C MET A 171 -6.27 16.89 27.21
N LYS A 172 -5.07 17.47 27.05
CA LYS A 172 -4.85 18.64 26.19
C LYS A 172 -5.24 18.36 24.74
N GLU A 173 -4.87 17.18 24.23
CA GLU A 173 -5.19 16.77 22.87
C GLU A 173 -6.69 16.51 22.67
N ILE A 174 -7.38 15.91 23.66
CA ILE A 174 -8.85 15.75 23.65
C ILE A 174 -9.54 17.11 23.59
N ALA A 175 -9.11 18.07 24.44
CA ALA A 175 -9.64 19.42 24.42
C ALA A 175 -9.43 20.08 23.05
N GLU A 176 -8.25 19.91 22.47
CA GLU A 176 -7.93 20.44 21.14
C GLU A 176 -8.70 19.75 20.01
N MET A 177 -9.08 18.49 20.14
CA MET A 177 -9.90 17.77 19.15
C MET A 177 -11.39 18.06 19.27
N ARG A 178 -11.88 18.54 20.41
CA ARG A 178 -13.31 18.83 20.62
C ARG A 178 -13.87 19.79 19.57
N LYS A 179 -13.09 20.78 19.12
CA LYS A 179 -13.49 21.72 18.04
C LYS A 179 -13.74 21.06 16.68
N PHE A 180 -13.24 19.84 16.47
CA PHE A 180 -13.42 19.08 15.23
C PHE A 180 -14.38 17.89 15.41
N ARG A 181 -15.17 17.88 16.50
CA ARG A 181 -16.12 16.80 16.76
C ARG A 181 -17.20 16.81 15.69
N ASN A 182 -17.40 15.66 15.04
CA ASN A 182 -18.45 15.50 14.05
C ASN A 182 -19.83 15.60 14.73
N PRO A 183 -20.73 16.52 14.31
CA PRO A 183 -22.07 16.66 14.88
C PRO A 183 -22.88 15.35 14.86
N LYS A 184 -22.69 14.51 13.84
CA LYS A 184 -23.34 13.19 13.71
C LYS A 184 -22.96 12.20 14.83
N LEU A 185 -21.96 12.53 15.64
CA LEU A 185 -21.49 11.75 16.78
C LEU A 185 -21.82 12.40 18.14
N ALA A 186 -22.69 13.41 18.16
CA ALA A 186 -23.08 14.11 19.39
C ALA A 186 -23.78 13.16 20.39
N SER A 187 -24.76 12.39 19.92
CA SER A 187 -25.58 11.46 20.72
C SER A 187 -24.94 10.09 20.97
N LYS A 188 -23.72 9.85 20.47
CA LYS A 188 -23.08 8.53 20.47
C LYS A 188 -21.91 8.48 21.46
N LYS A 189 -21.73 7.33 22.13
CA LYS A 189 -20.51 7.07 22.92
C LYS A 189 -19.31 7.01 21.96
N VAL A 190 -18.40 7.96 22.10
CA VAL A 190 -17.22 8.11 21.24
C VAL A 190 -15.94 7.90 22.01
N VAL A 191 -14.93 7.38 21.31
CA VAL A 191 -13.56 7.25 21.80
C VAL A 191 -12.60 7.93 20.83
N LEU A 192 -11.54 8.51 21.37
CA LEU A 192 -10.47 9.09 20.58
C LEU A 192 -9.51 7.98 20.14
N LYS A 193 -9.44 7.70 18.84
CA LYS A 193 -8.55 6.66 18.28
C LYS A 193 -7.52 7.27 17.32
N CYS A 194 -6.32 6.70 17.33
CA CYS A 194 -5.28 7.04 16.36
C CYS A 194 -5.64 6.45 14.99
N THR A 195 -5.65 7.29 13.97
CA THR A 195 -5.97 6.87 12.60
C THR A 195 -4.68 6.82 11.78
N ARG A 196 -4.45 5.76 11.01
CA ARG A 196 -3.25 5.67 10.14
C ARG A 196 -3.41 6.52 8.87
N ASN A 197 -4.63 6.61 8.34
CA ASN A 197 -4.91 7.21 7.04
C ASN A 197 -5.12 8.72 7.08
N VAL A 198 -5.29 9.30 8.27
CA VAL A 198 -5.51 10.74 8.45
C VAL A 198 -4.37 11.31 9.27
N LEU A 199 -3.84 12.43 8.81
CA LEU A 199 -2.77 13.18 9.43
C LEU A 199 -3.24 14.58 9.79
N ARG A 200 -2.61 15.17 10.79
CA ARG A 200 -2.94 16.49 11.30
C ARG A 200 -1.78 17.45 11.09
N CYS A 201 -2.09 18.63 10.57
CA CYS A 201 -1.15 19.73 10.53
C CYS A 201 -1.10 20.43 11.89
N SER A 202 0.09 20.53 12.49
CA SER A 202 0.29 21.27 13.74
C SER A 202 0.44 22.78 13.54
N ASN A 203 0.45 23.25 12.29
CA ASN A 203 0.55 24.67 11.99
C ASN A 203 -0.82 25.33 12.17
N SER A 204 -1.00 26.14 13.21
CA SER A 204 -2.27 26.86 13.46
C SER A 204 -2.70 27.78 12.32
N ARG A 205 -1.74 28.32 11.57
CA ARG A 205 -2.00 29.17 10.39
C ARG A 205 -2.37 28.38 9.12
N CYS A 206 -2.28 27.05 9.14
CA CYS A 206 -2.54 26.21 7.97
C CYS A 206 -4.01 25.81 7.92
N LYS A 207 -4.73 26.34 6.92
CA LYS A 207 -6.17 26.08 6.73
C LYS A 207 -6.52 24.60 6.52
N ALA A 208 -5.59 23.77 6.06
CA ALA A 208 -5.84 22.35 5.81
C ALA A 208 -6.32 21.59 7.06
N ASN A 209 -5.76 21.89 8.25
CA ASN A 209 -5.98 21.19 9.54
C ASN A 209 -5.69 19.67 9.52
N PHE A 210 -6.34 18.92 8.64
CA PHE A 210 -6.21 17.48 8.44
C PHE A 210 -5.95 17.13 6.98
N TRP A 211 -5.31 15.99 6.78
CA TRP A 211 -4.99 15.43 5.48
C TRP A 211 -5.33 13.96 5.44
N ASN A 212 -5.98 13.51 4.36
CA ASN A 212 -5.84 12.12 3.96
C ASN A 212 -4.37 11.92 3.54
N ARG A 213 -3.72 10.89 4.11
CA ARG A 213 -2.29 10.61 3.95
C ARG A 213 -1.91 10.44 2.47
N ASP A 214 -2.72 9.70 1.72
CA ASP A 214 -2.43 9.36 0.33
C ASP A 214 -2.66 10.56 -0.59
N VAL A 215 -3.72 11.35 -0.32
CA VAL A 215 -3.98 12.60 -1.05
C VAL A 215 -2.86 13.62 -0.82
N ASN A 216 -2.39 13.77 0.42
CA ASN A 216 -1.27 14.64 0.75
C ASN A 216 0.02 14.18 0.06
N ALA A 217 0.30 12.88 0.08
CA ALA A 217 1.45 12.32 -0.61
C ALA A 217 1.39 12.59 -2.12
N ALA A 218 0.24 12.36 -2.76
CA ALA A 218 0.05 12.62 -4.19
C ALA A 218 0.26 14.10 -4.56
N ARG A 219 -0.24 15.03 -3.74
CA ARG A 219 -0.01 16.47 -3.94
C ARG A 219 1.46 16.84 -3.85
N ASN A 220 2.18 16.31 -2.87
CA ASN A 220 3.61 16.54 -2.73
C ASN A 220 4.41 15.92 -3.88
N MET A 221 4.03 14.72 -4.36
CA MET A 221 4.65 14.12 -5.55
C MET A 221 4.46 14.99 -6.79
N LEU A 222 3.27 15.56 -6.99
CA LEU A 222 3.02 16.48 -8.09
C LEU A 222 3.87 17.75 -7.98
N GLU A 223 4.04 18.30 -6.77
CA GLU A 223 4.88 19.47 -6.54
C GLU A 223 6.36 19.18 -6.84
N LEU A 224 6.86 18.02 -6.42
CA LEU A 224 8.20 17.55 -6.76
C LEU A 224 8.39 17.34 -8.26
N LEU A 225 7.41 16.74 -8.94
CA LEU A 225 7.43 16.57 -10.40
C LEU A 225 7.54 17.91 -11.12
N ARG A 226 6.66 18.86 -10.77
CA ARG A 226 6.63 20.21 -11.37
C ARG A 226 7.95 20.94 -11.13
N SER A 227 8.50 20.83 -9.93
CA SER A 227 9.79 21.43 -9.59
C SER A 227 10.93 20.83 -10.42
N GLY A 228 10.95 19.51 -10.57
CA GLY A 228 11.94 18.81 -11.40
C GLY A 228 11.86 19.16 -12.88
N LEU A 229 10.65 19.26 -13.45
CA LEU A 229 10.45 19.61 -14.86
C LEU A 229 10.83 21.06 -15.19
N LYS A 230 10.59 22.00 -14.26
CA LYS A 230 11.04 23.40 -14.40
C LYS A 230 12.55 23.55 -14.25
N GLY A 231 13.19 22.64 -13.52
CA GLY A 231 14.62 22.64 -13.25
C GLY A 231 15.45 21.93 -14.32
N LYS A 232 15.58 22.51 -15.52
CA LYS A 232 16.67 22.13 -16.45
C LYS A 232 18.08 22.55 -15.97
N HIS A 233 18.21 23.15 -14.79
CA HIS A 233 19.47 23.67 -14.22
C HIS A 233 19.63 23.46 -12.70
N GLY A 234 19.66 22.20 -12.24
CA GLY A 234 20.23 21.90 -10.91
C GLY A 234 19.52 22.48 -9.68
N THR A 235 18.24 22.89 -9.78
CA THR A 235 17.49 23.38 -8.62
C THR A 235 17.25 22.26 -7.61
N ARG A 236 18.06 22.28 -6.56
CA ARG A 236 18.02 21.38 -5.40
C ARG A 236 16.58 21.13 -4.96
N LYS A 237 16.16 19.85 -4.94
CA LYS A 237 14.88 19.31 -4.39
C LYS A 237 14.31 20.20 -3.29
N LEU A 238 13.01 20.50 -3.30
CA LEU A 238 12.35 21.33 -2.26
C LEU A 238 12.86 21.00 -0.85
N ARG A 239 13.27 22.02 -0.06
CA ARG A 239 13.98 21.83 1.23
C ARG A 239 13.27 20.84 2.15
N ALA A 240 11.95 20.91 2.22
CA ALA A 240 11.13 20.03 3.06
C ALA A 240 11.22 18.53 2.73
N PHE A 241 11.73 18.18 1.54
CA PHE A 241 11.87 16.81 1.03
C PHE A 241 13.32 16.39 0.79
N ARG A 242 14.31 17.19 1.22
CA ARG A 242 15.74 16.82 1.17
C ARG A 242 16.07 15.80 2.25
N ARG A 243 16.92 14.82 1.91
CA ARG A 243 17.55 13.92 2.89
C ARG A 243 18.67 14.71 3.58
N GLY A 244 18.73 14.73 4.92
CA GLY A 244 19.88 15.27 5.66
C GLY A 244 19.82 16.71 6.21
N GLN A 245 18.67 17.38 6.27
CA GLN A 245 18.55 18.69 6.96
C GLN A 245 17.77 18.59 8.27
N LEU A 246 18.34 17.86 9.24
CA LEU A 246 18.12 18.05 10.68
C LEU A 246 19.40 17.57 11.35
N ARG A 247 20.44 18.40 11.34
CA ARG A 247 21.32 18.45 12.51
C ARG A 247 20.46 19.09 13.58
N ASN A 248 20.00 18.29 14.54
CA ASN A 248 19.71 18.85 15.85
C ASN A 248 21.05 19.16 16.51
#